data_AF-A0A927T336-F1
#
_entry.id   AF-A0A927T336-F1
#
_cell.length_a   1.000
_cell.length_b   1.000
_cell.length_c   1.000
_cell.angle_alpha   90.00
_cell.angle_beta   90.00
_cell.angle_gamma   90.00
#
_symmetry.space_group_name_H-M   'P 1'
#
loop_
_entity.id
_entity.type
_entity.pdbx_description
1 polymer ?
#
loop_
_entity_poly.entity_id
_entity_poly.type
_entity_poly.pdbx_seq_one_letter_code
_entity_poly.pdbx_strand_id
1 'polypeptide(L)'
;MAWLSRNGGGKHMAADMKKLREQIDKIDAQILKLYEERMDVVSEIGKYKIENNLPVYDAAREDAKLEEVFASVSNKKYADGAAQLFITLMQTSREMQEDMAGLGDYDYDDFNWDGEPVELSLEILGNKVQEE
;
A
#
# COMPACT_ATOMS: atom_id res chain seq x y z
N MET A 1 23.39 -11.70 33.97
CA MET A 1 23.61 -13.16 34.00
C MET A 1 23.80 -13.67 32.57
N ALA A 2 25.07 -13.91 32.20
CA ALA A 2 25.60 -14.66 31.04
C ALA A 2 24.78 -14.77 29.72
N TRP A 3 25.03 -13.85 28.78
CA TRP A 3 24.80 -14.05 27.34
C TRP A 3 26.13 -14.07 26.56
N LEU A 4 27.14 -14.77 27.08
CA LEU A 4 28.39 -14.97 26.36
C LEU A 4 28.45 -16.36 25.71
N SER A 5 28.59 -16.32 24.39
CA SER A 5 29.14 -17.35 23.48
C SER A 5 28.15 -18.15 22.63
N ARG A 6 27.88 -17.58 21.44
CA ARG A 6 27.91 -18.35 20.19
C ARG A 6 28.46 -17.46 19.06
N ASN A 7 29.77 -17.20 19.13
CA ASN A 7 30.53 -16.54 18.07
C ASN A 7 30.58 -17.47 16.85
N GLY A 8 29.85 -17.07 15.80
CA GLY A 8 29.79 -17.75 14.50
C GLY A 8 28.50 -17.48 13.73
N GLY A 9 27.34 -17.53 14.38
CA GLY A 9 26.03 -17.43 13.69
C GLY A 9 25.50 -16.02 13.46
N GLY A 10 25.85 -15.04 14.30
CA GLY A 10 25.27 -13.69 14.27
C GLY A 10 25.64 -12.86 13.04
N LYS A 11 26.88 -12.98 12.54
CA LYS A 11 27.31 -12.29 11.30
C LYS A 11 26.63 -12.87 10.05
N HIS A 12 26.40 -14.20 10.02
CA HIS A 12 25.69 -14.85 8.92
C HIS A 12 24.22 -14.45 8.90
N MET A 13 23.52 -14.51 10.04
CA MET A 13 22.11 -14.10 10.13
C MET A 13 21.88 -12.63 9.76
N ALA A 14 22.77 -11.72 10.19
CA ALA A 14 22.70 -10.30 9.80
C ALA A 14 22.96 -10.09 8.30
N ALA A 15 23.89 -10.84 7.70
CA ALA A 15 24.14 -10.81 6.27
C ALA A 15 22.96 -11.39 5.46
N ASP A 16 22.27 -12.40 6.00
CA ASP A 16 21.09 -13.01 5.38
C ASP A 16 19.89 -12.05 5.44
N MET A 17 19.67 -11.37 6.58
CA MET A 17 18.67 -10.30 6.70
C MET A 17 18.92 -9.14 5.74
N LYS A 18 20.19 -8.73 5.56
CA LYS A 18 20.54 -7.68 4.60
C LYS A 18 20.15 -8.07 3.17
N LYS A 19 20.43 -9.32 2.77
CA LYS A 19 20.06 -9.82 1.44
C LYS A 19 18.56 -9.89 1.24
N LEU A 20 17.80 -10.30 2.25
CA LEU A 20 16.34 -10.34 2.18
C LEU A 20 15.76 -8.92 2.03
N ARG A 21 16.32 -7.93 2.75
CA ARG A 21 15.93 -6.52 2.59
C ARG A 21 16.27 -5.99 1.19
N GLU A 22 17.46 -6.27 0.68
CA GLU A 22 17.83 -5.90 -0.71
C GLU A 22 16.92 -6.56 -1.76
N GLN A 23 16.33 -7.72 -1.47
CA GLN A 23 15.32 -8.32 -2.32
C GLN A 23 13.98 -7.58 -2.23
N ILE A 24 13.55 -7.19 -1.02
CA ILE A 24 12.38 -6.35 -0.81
C ILE A 24 12.55 -5.01 -1.53
N ASP A 25 13.67 -4.32 -1.37
CA ASP A 25 13.93 -3.03 -2.02
C ASP A 25 13.77 -3.10 -3.56
N LYS A 26 14.18 -4.22 -4.16
CA LYS A 26 14.02 -4.46 -5.61
C LYS A 26 12.58 -4.75 -6.01
N ILE A 27 11.80 -5.39 -5.14
CA ILE A 27 10.37 -5.64 -5.35
C ILE A 27 9.62 -4.31 -5.19
N ASP A 28 9.94 -3.54 -4.16
CA ASP A 28 9.32 -2.24 -3.87
C ASP A 28 9.57 -1.24 -4.99
N ALA A 29 10.76 -1.24 -5.59
CA ALA A 29 11.04 -0.43 -6.79
C ALA A 29 10.14 -0.81 -7.98
N GLN A 30 9.77 -2.09 -8.13
CA GLN A 30 8.83 -2.52 -9.17
C GLN A 30 7.40 -2.15 -8.81
N ILE A 31 7.01 -2.27 -7.55
CA ILE A 31 5.70 -1.84 -7.05
C ILE A 31 5.53 -0.34 -7.28
N LEU A 32 6.53 0.48 -6.93
CA LEU A 32 6.48 1.94 -7.12
C LEU A 32 6.31 2.29 -8.60
N LYS A 33 7.09 1.66 -9.48
CA LYS A 33 6.94 1.88 -10.93
C LYS A 33 5.53 1.53 -11.42
N LEU A 34 4.99 0.38 -11.02
CA LEU A 34 3.63 -0.04 -11.39
C LEU A 34 2.56 0.85 -10.78
N TYR A 35 2.82 1.39 -9.58
CA TYR A 35 1.94 2.34 -8.92
C TYR A 35 1.87 3.65 -9.70
N GLU A 36 3.01 4.22 -10.10
CA GLU A 36 3.06 5.43 -10.94
C GLU A 36 2.31 5.22 -12.26
N GLU A 37 2.61 4.12 -12.98
CA GLU A 37 1.90 3.76 -14.22
C GLU A 37 0.38 3.64 -14.00
N ARG A 38 -0.03 3.07 -12.87
CA ARG A 38 -1.45 2.97 -12.50
C ARG A 38 -2.06 4.36 -12.25
N MET A 39 -1.36 5.25 -11.57
CA MET A 39 -1.85 6.59 -11.26
C MET A 39 -2.00 7.47 -12.50
N ASP A 40 -1.11 7.34 -13.49
CA ASP A 40 -1.26 8.00 -14.79
C ASP A 40 -2.58 7.58 -15.46
N VAL A 41 -2.89 6.29 -15.49
CA VAL A 41 -4.15 5.76 -16.05
C VAL A 41 -5.37 6.22 -15.23
N VAL A 42 -5.26 6.29 -13.90
CA VAL A 42 -6.34 6.82 -13.05
C VAL A 42 -6.61 8.29 -13.38
N SER A 43 -5.59 9.09 -13.67
CA SER A 43 -5.76 10.48 -14.10
C SER A 43 -6.55 10.57 -15.40
N GLU A 44 -6.25 9.72 -16.38
CA GLU A 44 -7.01 9.65 -17.64
C GLU A 44 -8.48 9.25 -17.39
N ILE A 45 -8.73 8.26 -16.53
CA ILE A 45 -10.08 7.86 -16.12
C ILE A 45 -10.80 9.03 -15.43
N GLY A 46 -10.11 9.76 -14.55
CA GLY A 46 -10.65 10.93 -13.86
C GLY A 46 -11.10 12.02 -14.84
N LYS A 47 -10.24 12.38 -15.81
CA LYS A 47 -10.57 13.33 -16.89
C LYS A 47 -11.81 12.89 -17.64
N TYR A 48 -11.86 11.62 -18.06
CA TYR A 48 -13.01 11.07 -18.77
C TYR A 48 -14.30 11.16 -17.93
N LYS A 49 -14.25 10.81 -16.64
CA LYS A 49 -15.42 10.90 -15.76
C LYS A 49 -15.91 12.33 -15.58
N ILE A 50 -15.00 13.29 -15.40
CA ILE A 50 -15.33 14.71 -15.30
C ILE A 50 -16.00 15.20 -16.59
N GLU A 51 -15.42 14.91 -17.75
CA GLU A 51 -15.96 15.29 -19.06
C GLU A 51 -17.36 14.72 -19.33
N ASN A 52 -17.63 13.51 -18.80
CA ASN A 52 -18.91 12.81 -18.99
C ASN A 52 -19.85 12.92 -17.77
N ASN A 53 -19.51 13.73 -16.77
CA ASN A 53 -20.29 13.92 -15.54
C ASN A 53 -20.65 12.59 -14.84
N LEU A 54 -19.67 11.67 -14.77
CA LEU A 54 -19.77 10.37 -14.10
C LEU A 54 -19.21 10.44 -12.68
N PRO A 55 -19.75 9.64 -11.73
CA PRO A 55 -19.25 9.61 -10.36
C PRO A 55 -17.84 9.01 -10.27
N VAL A 56 -17.05 9.51 -9.31
CA VAL A 56 -15.72 8.96 -9.00
C VAL A 56 -15.85 7.55 -8.43
N TYR A 57 -16.76 7.35 -7.47
CA TYR A 57 -17.01 6.04 -6.89
C TYR A 57 -17.86 5.15 -7.81
N ASP A 58 -17.36 3.94 -8.07
CA ASP A 58 -18.04 2.89 -8.85
C ASP A 58 -17.94 1.56 -8.12
N ALA A 59 -18.94 1.28 -7.27
CA ALA A 59 -18.97 0.09 -6.42
C ALA A 59 -18.85 -1.21 -7.22
N ALA A 60 -19.57 -1.33 -8.35
CA ALA A 60 -19.55 -2.54 -9.16
C ALA A 60 -18.15 -2.80 -9.75
N ARG A 61 -17.44 -1.73 -10.14
CA ARG A 61 -16.08 -1.86 -10.66
C ARG A 61 -15.08 -2.27 -9.59
N GLU A 62 -15.22 -1.75 -8.37
CA GLU A 62 -14.35 -2.04 -7.23
C GLU A 62 -14.57 -3.47 -6.71
N ASP A 63 -15.83 -3.88 -6.54
CA ASP A 63 -16.18 -5.26 -6.15
C ASP A 63 -15.61 -6.27 -7.14
N ALA A 64 -15.79 -6.05 -8.43
CA ALA A 64 -15.22 -6.91 -9.48
C ALA A 64 -13.69 -6.97 -9.42
N LYS A 65 -13.01 -5.89 -9.05
CA LYS A 65 -11.55 -5.90 -8.88
C LYS A 65 -11.13 -6.73 -7.67
N LEU A 66 -11.86 -6.65 -6.56
CA LEU A 66 -11.56 -7.46 -5.37
C LEU A 66 -11.79 -8.95 -5.64
N GLU A 67 -12.87 -9.32 -6.32
CA GLU A 67 -13.11 -10.70 -6.75
C GLU A 67 -11.96 -11.24 -7.62
N GLU A 68 -11.50 -10.45 -8.58
CA GLU A 68 -10.36 -10.78 -9.44
C GLU A 68 -9.06 -10.98 -8.62
N VAL A 69 -8.80 -10.13 -7.62
CA VAL A 69 -7.65 -10.26 -6.73
C VAL A 69 -7.72 -11.58 -5.96
N PHE A 70 -8.86 -11.89 -5.34
CA PHE A 70 -9.05 -13.17 -4.62
C PHE A 70 -8.86 -14.38 -5.52
N ALA A 71 -9.32 -14.31 -6.77
CA ALA A 71 -9.13 -15.38 -7.75
C ALA A 71 -7.65 -15.54 -8.16
N SER A 72 -6.95 -14.43 -8.39
CA SER A 72 -5.62 -14.40 -9.00
C SER A 72 -4.49 -14.70 -8.02
N VAL A 73 -4.67 -14.44 -6.72
CA VAL A 73 -3.65 -14.75 -5.71
C VAL A 73 -3.41 -16.26 -5.65
N SER A 74 -2.19 -16.69 -6.01
CA SER A 74 -1.83 -18.11 -6.08
C SER A 74 -1.68 -18.74 -4.70
N ASN A 75 -1.09 -18.01 -3.75
CA ASN A 75 -0.96 -18.47 -2.37
C ASN A 75 -2.01 -17.81 -1.49
N LYS A 76 -3.06 -18.57 -1.14
CA LYS A 76 -4.23 -18.05 -0.43
C LYS A 76 -3.93 -17.46 0.95
N LYS A 77 -2.78 -17.78 1.56
CA LYS A 77 -2.35 -17.12 2.81
C LYS A 77 -2.09 -15.61 2.65
N TYR A 78 -1.92 -15.13 1.43
CA TYR A 78 -1.71 -13.70 1.12
C TYR A 78 -2.97 -13.02 0.58
N ALA A 79 -4.10 -13.73 0.45
CA ALA A 79 -5.30 -13.19 -0.22
C ALA A 79 -5.86 -11.95 0.48
N ASP A 80 -6.03 -12.00 1.80
CA ASP A 80 -6.58 -10.88 2.57
C ASP A 80 -5.67 -9.65 2.52
N GLY A 81 -4.35 -9.85 2.63
CA GLY A 81 -3.37 -8.78 2.51
C GLY A 81 -3.34 -8.16 1.11
N ALA A 82 -3.50 -8.97 0.06
CA ALA A 82 -3.62 -8.47 -1.31
C ALA A 82 -4.91 -7.67 -1.50
N ALA A 83 -6.04 -8.14 -0.96
CA ALA A 83 -7.30 -7.40 -1.00
C ALA A 83 -7.16 -6.03 -0.30
N GLN A 84 -6.54 -6.00 0.88
CA GLN A 84 -6.30 -4.74 1.60
C GLN A 84 -5.44 -3.76 0.80
N LEU A 85 -4.37 -4.23 0.18
CA LEU A 85 -3.54 -3.40 -0.72
C LEU A 85 -4.39 -2.79 -1.85
N PHE A 86 -5.23 -3.59 -2.51
CA PHE A 86 -6.06 -3.10 -3.60
C PHE A 86 -7.15 -2.13 -3.13
N ILE A 87 -7.73 -2.33 -1.94
CA ILE A 87 -8.64 -1.36 -1.33
C ILE A 87 -7.95 -0.01 -1.13
N THR A 88 -6.74 -0.01 -0.57
CA THR A 88 -5.95 1.22 -0.40
C THR A 88 -5.61 1.87 -1.73
N LEU A 89 -5.17 1.09 -2.73
CA LEU A 89 -4.94 1.62 -4.08
C LEU A 89 -6.19 2.26 -4.69
N MET A 90 -7.37 1.66 -4.50
CA MET A 90 -8.64 2.22 -4.99
C MET A 90 -9.03 3.49 -4.23
N GLN A 91 -8.83 3.54 -2.90
CA GLN A 91 -9.02 4.76 -2.09
C GLN A 91 -8.18 5.91 -2.61
N THR A 92 -6.86 5.73 -2.73
CA THR A 92 -5.95 6.76 -3.24
C THR A 92 -6.29 7.18 -4.68
N SER A 93 -6.85 6.26 -5.48
CA SER A 93 -7.34 6.62 -6.82
C SER A 93 -8.51 7.58 -6.80
N ARG A 94 -9.43 7.38 -5.85
CA ARG A 94 -10.63 8.22 -5.72
C ARG A 94 -10.26 9.59 -5.19
N GLU A 95 -9.41 9.65 -4.18
CA GLU A 95 -8.88 10.90 -3.62
C GLU A 95 -8.28 11.77 -4.75
N MET A 96 -7.38 11.22 -5.57
CA MET A 96 -6.82 11.96 -6.72
C MET A 96 -7.91 12.39 -7.72
N GLN A 97 -8.90 11.55 -8.03
CA GLN A 97 -9.98 11.91 -8.96
C GLN A 97 -10.92 12.99 -8.38
N GLU A 98 -11.19 12.97 -7.08
CA GLU A 98 -11.97 13.97 -6.36
C GLU A 98 -11.25 15.31 -6.33
N ASP A 99 -9.94 15.31 -6.03
CA ASP A 99 -9.09 16.50 -6.12
C ASP A 99 -9.12 17.10 -7.53
N MET A 100 -8.96 16.26 -8.57
CA MET A 100 -9.04 16.68 -9.97
C MET A 100 -10.40 17.29 -10.33
N ALA A 101 -11.48 16.81 -9.71
CA ALA A 101 -12.84 17.33 -9.89
C ALA A 101 -13.12 18.59 -9.07
N GLY A 102 -12.16 19.07 -8.26
CA GLY A 102 -12.36 20.17 -7.32
C GLY A 102 -13.28 19.82 -6.15
N LEU A 103 -13.45 18.53 -5.88
CA LEU A 103 -14.25 17.98 -4.78
C LEU A 103 -13.40 17.52 -3.60
N GLY A 104 -12.08 17.53 -3.76
CA GLY A 104 -11.12 17.18 -2.71
C GLY A 104 -11.19 18.12 -1.53
N ASP A 105 -11.53 17.58 -0.35
CA ASP A 105 -11.29 18.19 0.97
C ASP A 105 -10.04 17.57 1.63
N TYR A 106 -9.25 16.81 0.85
CA TYR A 106 -8.07 16.10 1.31
C TYR A 106 -6.86 17.02 1.30
N ASP A 107 -6.41 17.36 2.50
CA ASP A 107 -5.19 18.11 2.71
C ASP A 107 -3.96 17.20 2.55
N TYR A 108 -3.30 17.26 1.39
CA TYR A 108 -2.04 16.55 1.15
C TYR A 108 -0.90 17.02 2.09
N ASP A 109 -1.05 18.16 2.76
CA ASP A 109 -0.04 18.69 3.67
C ASP A 109 0.00 17.93 5.02
N ASP A 110 -0.98 17.06 5.31
CA ASP A 110 -1.10 16.36 6.61
C ASP A 110 -0.15 15.14 6.72
N PHE A 111 0.31 14.57 5.60
CA PHE A 111 1.38 13.57 5.56
C PHE A 111 2.59 14.07 4.76
N ASN A 112 3.19 15.15 5.24
CA ASN A 112 4.50 15.57 4.79
C ASN A 112 5.58 14.83 5.59
N TRP A 113 6.02 13.66 5.08
CA TRP A 113 7.13 12.93 5.70
C TRP A 113 8.42 13.76 5.60
N ASP A 114 8.77 14.43 6.70
CA ASP A 114 9.94 15.29 6.87
C ASP A 114 11.25 14.52 7.04
N GLY A 115 11.21 13.20 6.86
CA GLY A 115 12.35 12.30 7.07
C GLY A 115 12.46 11.76 8.49
N GLU A 116 11.60 12.21 9.42
CA GLU A 116 11.56 11.66 10.77
C GLU A 116 10.94 10.25 10.77
N PRO A 117 11.33 9.37 11.70
CA PRO A 117 10.68 8.07 11.82
C PRO A 117 9.16 8.26 11.95
N VAL A 118 8.39 7.70 11.02
CA VAL A 118 6.94 7.67 11.15
C VAL A 118 6.64 6.87 12.41
N GLU A 119 6.25 7.54 13.50
CA GLU A 119 5.72 6.86 14.66
C GLU A 119 4.47 6.12 14.17
N LEU A 120 4.55 4.79 14.10
CA LEU A 120 3.39 3.95 13.88
C LEU A 120 2.44 4.20 15.04
N SER A 121 1.55 5.17 14.91
CA SER A 121 0.44 5.30 15.84
C SER A 121 -0.34 4.00 15.69
N LEU A 122 -0.57 3.31 16.82
CA LEU A 122 -1.38 2.10 16.89
C LEU A 122 -2.83 2.33 16.42
N GLU A 123 -3.17 3.57 16.04
CA GLU A 123 -4.43 3.97 15.41
C GLU A 123 -4.49 3.65 13.90
N ILE A 124 -3.36 3.68 13.18
CA ILE A 124 -3.32 3.39 11.72
C ILE A 124 -3.45 1.88 11.46
N LEU A 125 -2.94 1.05 12.35
CA LEU A 125 -3.14 -0.40 12.31
C LEU A 125 -4.28 -0.74 13.27
N GLY A 126 -5.52 -0.75 12.75
CA GLY A 126 -6.77 -1.05 13.47
C GLY A 126 -6.90 -2.44 14.11
N ASN A 127 -5.83 -2.96 14.69
CA ASN A 127 -5.84 -4.12 15.57
C ASN A 127 -5.45 -3.66 16.98
N LYS A 128 -6.45 -3.61 17.86
CA LYS A 128 -6.23 -3.70 19.30
C LYS A 128 -5.42 -4.96 19.57
N VAL A 129 -4.13 -4.82 19.80
CA VAL A 129 -3.36 -5.85 20.51
C VAL A 129 -3.97 -5.88 21.91
N GLN A 130 -4.79 -6.90 22.18
CA GLN A 130 -5.17 -7.23 23.54
C GLN A 130 -3.89 -7.68 24.25
N GLU A 131 -3.41 -6.86 25.18
CA GLU A 131 -2.33 -7.25 26.09
C GLU A 131 -2.85 -8.37 27.01
N GLU A 132 -2.14 -9.49 27.05
CA GLU A 132 -2.20 -10.50 28.12
C GLU A 132 -1.32 -10.09 29.31
#